data_AF-A0A2V2EPF6-F1
#
_entry.id   AF-A0A2V2EPF6-F1
#
_cell.length_a   1.000
_cell.length_b   1.000
_cell.length_c   1.000
_cell.angle_alpha   90.00
_cell.angle_beta   90.00
_cell.angle_gamma   90.00
#
_symmetry.space_group_name_H-M   'P 1'
#
loop_
_entity.id
_entity.type
_entity.pdbx_description
1 polymer ?
#
loop_
_entity_poly.entity_id
_entity_poly.type
_entity_poly.pdbx_seq_one_letter_code
_entity_poly.pdbx_strand_id
1 'polypeptide(L)'
;MIDWKKIRAVIFDLDGTLIDSMEIWREVDEEFFARRGMQVPEGYQAAIAHLGFHECAAYTIRNYMPTESADALVEEWRALSMSKYGAKDGAKYFKAQAADFVRLLRAKGMKLCVATASSPEFYLPVLRAGGIDGLFDAFVTVEDAGKNKSFPDIFLKSAEKLGADPSECIVFEDNLAALLAAKKAGMQTAAVYDAQTSAQHAQLRREADEFVETFGQMIQEINGEEQRMYKSKLSLIETEKAIKEIKTIFEKALADTLNLTRISAPLFVTRESGLNDNLNGVERPVSFDVKATGETVEVVHSLAKWKRYALAKYRFGVRFGLYTDMNAIRRDEDLDNLHSIYVDQWDWECVIRREDRTIEFLKETVRKIYRALQTTAETICREFPQLDNYLSEDISFVTTQELEDMYPGLTPKQRETEYVRKHGSTFIMQIGGRLKSGKKHDGRAPDYDDWNLNGDIMLYYPVLDCAFEISSMGIRVDEQSLVMQLNAENCADRLQYPFHKALVAGELPLTMGGGIGQSRLCMFLLNKLHIGEVQVSLWDKKTEEYCKENHIPLM
;
A
#
# COMPACT_ATOMS: atom_id res chain seq x y z
N MET A 1 -0.33 -5.84 14.14
CA MET A 1 0.64 -4.94 13.47
C MET A 1 0.43 -3.53 13.99
N ILE A 2 1.49 -3.01 14.59
CA ILE A 2 1.49 -1.72 15.28
C ILE A 2 1.65 -0.62 14.24
N ASP A 3 0.86 0.45 14.35
CA ASP A 3 1.03 1.65 13.53
C ASP A 3 2.08 2.56 14.18
N TRP A 4 3.37 2.27 13.91
CA TRP A 4 4.50 2.95 14.54
C TRP A 4 4.53 4.47 14.29
N LYS A 5 3.80 4.97 13.29
CA LYS A 5 3.66 6.40 13.00
C LYS A 5 2.86 7.16 14.06
N LYS A 6 1.98 6.47 14.79
CA LYS A 6 1.14 7.06 15.85
C LYS A 6 1.76 6.92 17.24
N ILE A 7 2.78 6.10 17.39
CA ILE A 7 3.43 5.85 18.67
C ILE A 7 4.53 6.88 18.90
N ARG A 8 4.43 7.60 20.02
CA ARG A 8 5.45 8.55 20.48
C ARG A 8 6.18 8.09 21.73
N ALA A 9 5.54 7.23 22.52
CA ALA A 9 6.04 6.74 23.79
C ALA A 9 5.95 5.21 23.87
N VAL A 10 7.03 4.60 24.38
CA VAL A 10 7.11 3.15 24.60
C VAL A 10 7.37 2.91 26.08
N ILE A 11 6.51 2.09 26.68
CA ILE A 11 6.58 1.72 28.10
C ILE A 11 6.90 0.24 28.15
N PHE A 12 7.99 -0.10 28.83
CA PHE A 12 8.42 -1.48 29.01
C PHE A 12 8.15 -1.91 30.45
N ASP A 13 7.54 -3.06 30.64
CA ASP A 13 7.89 -3.86 31.79
C ASP A 13 9.36 -4.32 31.71
N LEU A 14 9.89 -4.73 32.85
CA LEU A 14 11.26 -5.15 32.99
C LEU A 14 11.39 -6.67 33.13
N ASP A 15 10.95 -7.22 34.27
CA ASP A 15 11.16 -8.61 34.68
C ASP A 15 10.23 -9.56 33.89
N GLY A 16 10.78 -10.41 33.02
CA GLY A 16 9.98 -11.22 32.10
C GLY A 16 9.72 -10.55 30.74
N THR A 17 10.04 -9.26 30.61
CA THR A 17 9.87 -8.48 29.37
C THR A 17 11.22 -8.10 28.74
N LEU A 18 12.01 -7.23 29.36
CA LEU A 18 13.34 -6.85 28.84
C LEU A 18 14.43 -7.83 29.30
N ILE A 19 14.23 -8.45 30.47
CA ILE A 19 15.19 -9.33 31.12
C ILE A 19 14.58 -10.68 31.53
N ASP A 20 15.34 -11.76 31.36
CA ASP A 20 15.01 -13.11 31.83
C ASP A 20 15.47 -13.29 33.29
N SER A 21 14.77 -12.62 34.23
CA SER A 21 15.12 -12.60 35.66
C SER A 21 14.25 -13.49 36.56
N MET A 22 13.18 -14.06 36.03
CA MET A 22 12.20 -14.83 36.83
C MET A 22 12.80 -16.09 37.48
N GLU A 23 13.74 -16.75 36.82
CA GLU A 23 14.43 -17.91 37.40
C GLU A 23 15.33 -17.54 38.58
N ILE A 24 15.90 -16.33 38.57
CA ILE A 24 16.76 -15.85 39.65
C ILE A 24 15.93 -15.58 40.90
N TRP A 25 14.74 -15.02 40.74
CA TRP A 25 13.80 -14.85 41.85
C TRP A 25 13.36 -16.19 42.44
N ARG A 26 13.18 -17.23 41.61
CA ARG A 26 12.94 -18.60 42.10
C ARG A 26 14.08 -19.13 42.95
N GLU A 27 15.32 -18.96 42.52
CA GLU A 27 16.47 -19.36 43.34
C GLU A 27 16.60 -18.55 44.63
N VAL A 28 16.24 -17.26 44.61
CA VAL A 28 16.19 -16.42 45.83
C VAL A 28 15.16 -16.97 46.80
N ASP A 29 13.95 -17.28 46.33
CA ASP A 29 12.89 -17.88 47.15
C ASP A 29 13.34 -19.23 47.73
N GLU A 30 13.91 -20.10 46.90
CA GLU A 30 14.41 -21.42 47.32
C GLU A 30 15.47 -21.31 48.42
N GLU A 31 16.45 -20.42 48.25
CA GLU A 31 17.50 -20.21 49.25
C GLU A 31 16.92 -19.56 50.53
N PHE A 32 16.02 -18.59 50.38
CA PHE A 32 15.38 -17.88 51.48
C PHE A 32 14.57 -18.82 52.39
N PHE A 33 13.77 -19.72 51.80
CA PHE A 33 13.01 -20.73 52.55
C PHE A 33 13.94 -21.84 53.10
N ALA A 34 14.95 -22.26 52.33
CA ALA A 34 15.89 -23.30 52.77
C ALA A 34 16.69 -22.89 54.01
N ARG A 35 17.09 -21.61 54.13
CA ARG A 35 17.74 -21.04 55.34
C ARG A 35 16.89 -21.16 56.60
N ARG A 36 15.58 -21.34 56.44
CA ARG A 36 14.60 -21.54 57.52
C ARG A 36 14.17 -23.01 57.65
N GLY A 37 14.84 -23.92 56.94
CA GLY A 37 14.52 -25.35 56.94
C GLY A 37 13.20 -25.67 56.23
N MET A 38 12.71 -24.77 55.38
CA MET A 38 11.44 -24.91 54.66
C MET A 38 11.69 -25.12 53.16
N GLN A 39 10.73 -25.78 52.50
CA GLN A 39 10.63 -25.73 51.04
C GLN A 39 9.74 -24.55 50.64
N VAL A 40 9.91 -24.04 49.42
CA VAL A 40 9.03 -22.99 48.87
C VAL A 40 7.60 -23.55 48.81
N PRO A 41 6.61 -22.89 49.45
CA PRO A 41 5.23 -23.35 49.43
C PRO A 41 4.67 -23.40 48.00
N GLU A 42 3.85 -24.41 47.73
CA GLU A 42 3.17 -24.53 46.43
C GLU A 42 2.30 -23.28 46.16
N GLY A 43 2.45 -22.68 44.98
CA GLY A 43 1.73 -21.47 44.58
C GLY A 43 2.25 -20.16 45.19
N TYR A 44 3.33 -20.17 46.00
CA TYR A 44 3.89 -18.97 46.60
C TYR A 44 4.24 -17.89 45.58
N GLN A 45 5.00 -18.26 44.54
CA GLN A 45 5.48 -17.31 43.52
C GLN A 45 4.33 -16.65 42.76
N ALA A 46 3.31 -17.43 42.38
CA ALA A 46 2.11 -16.90 41.73
C ALA A 46 1.35 -15.90 42.62
N ALA A 47 1.32 -16.15 43.94
CA ALA A 47 0.67 -15.28 44.90
C ALA A 47 1.40 -13.93 45.09
N ILE A 48 2.72 -13.90 44.89
CA ILE A 48 3.54 -12.69 45.10
C ILE A 48 3.94 -11.97 43.80
N ALA A 49 3.81 -12.60 42.63
CA ALA A 49 4.31 -12.09 41.34
C ALA A 49 3.78 -10.70 40.93
N HIS A 50 2.67 -10.25 41.50
CA HIS A 50 2.03 -8.96 41.20
C HIS A 50 2.20 -7.93 42.31
N LEU A 51 2.87 -8.29 43.41
CA LEU A 51 3.02 -7.46 44.60
C LEU A 51 4.38 -6.74 44.59
N GLY A 52 4.44 -5.56 45.22
CA GLY A 52 5.72 -4.91 45.52
C GLY A 52 6.47 -5.60 46.66
N PHE A 53 7.76 -5.34 46.84
CA PHE A 53 8.61 -5.99 47.87
C PHE A 53 8.01 -5.95 49.29
N HIS A 54 7.48 -4.80 49.71
CA HIS A 54 6.87 -4.66 51.03
C HIS A 54 5.58 -5.47 51.17
N GLU A 55 4.79 -5.59 50.11
CA GLU A 55 3.58 -6.41 50.07
C GLU A 55 3.92 -7.90 50.06
N CYS A 56 4.96 -8.29 49.32
CA CYS A 56 5.54 -9.64 49.36
C CYS A 56 5.98 -9.99 50.78
N ALA A 57 6.77 -9.12 51.43
CA ALA A 57 7.22 -9.34 52.81
C ALA A 57 6.04 -9.49 53.78
N ALA A 58 5.01 -8.64 53.67
CA ALA A 58 3.81 -8.74 54.48
C ALA A 58 3.03 -10.04 54.23
N TYR A 59 2.93 -10.48 52.97
CA TYR A 59 2.33 -11.76 52.61
C TYR A 59 3.10 -12.93 53.20
N THR A 60 4.43 -12.92 53.08
CA THR A 60 5.30 -14.00 53.55
C THR A 60 5.29 -14.14 55.06
N ILE A 61 5.37 -13.02 55.78
CA ILE A 61 5.28 -12.99 57.25
C ILE A 61 3.93 -13.52 57.71
N ARG A 62 2.84 -13.01 57.15
CA ARG A 62 1.49 -13.38 57.56
C ARG A 62 1.21 -14.88 57.39
N ASN A 63 1.71 -15.49 56.31
CA ASN A 63 1.36 -16.85 55.95
C ASN A 63 2.38 -17.90 56.41
N TYR A 64 3.66 -17.53 56.52
CA TYR A 64 4.74 -18.51 56.71
C TYR A 64 5.71 -18.16 57.86
N MET A 65 5.89 -16.88 58.18
CA MET A 65 6.96 -16.42 59.10
C MET A 65 6.49 -15.31 60.05
N PRO A 66 5.49 -15.56 60.92
CA PRO A 66 4.82 -14.50 61.69
C PRO A 66 5.68 -13.81 62.75
N THR A 67 6.84 -14.39 63.08
CA THR A 67 7.78 -13.85 64.08
C THR A 67 8.89 -13.00 63.48
N GLU A 68 8.97 -12.88 62.15
CA GLU A 68 10.03 -12.15 61.46
C GLU A 68 9.63 -10.71 61.11
N SER A 69 10.65 -9.89 60.82
CA SER A 69 10.48 -8.49 60.45
C SER A 69 10.45 -8.31 58.93
N ALA A 70 9.52 -7.50 58.42
CA ALA A 70 9.43 -7.21 56.98
C ALA A 70 10.73 -6.58 56.46
N ASP A 71 11.34 -5.68 57.23
CA ASP A 71 12.61 -5.05 56.85
C ASP A 71 13.75 -6.08 56.78
N ALA A 72 13.76 -7.07 57.69
CA ALA A 72 14.79 -8.12 57.68
C ALA A 72 14.65 -9.05 56.46
N LEU A 73 13.41 -9.39 56.08
CA LEU A 73 13.13 -10.18 54.88
C LEU A 73 13.58 -9.45 53.62
N VAL A 74 13.22 -8.17 53.49
CA VAL A 74 13.59 -7.34 52.34
C VAL A 74 15.11 -7.20 52.25
N GLU A 75 15.82 -6.95 53.37
CA GLU A 75 17.29 -6.91 53.39
C GLU A 75 17.94 -8.25 53.00
N GLU A 76 17.35 -9.38 53.42
CA GLU A 76 17.86 -10.69 53.01
C GLU A 76 17.63 -10.95 51.52
N TRP A 77 16.43 -10.69 51.00
CA TRP A 77 16.15 -10.79 49.57
C TRP A 77 17.03 -9.85 48.75
N ARG A 78 17.36 -8.67 49.29
CA ARG A 78 18.35 -7.75 48.70
C ARG A 78 19.72 -8.40 48.59
N ALA A 79 20.24 -8.94 49.70
CA ALA A 79 21.56 -9.55 49.72
C ALA A 79 21.64 -10.79 48.80
N LEU A 80 20.61 -11.64 48.82
CA LEU A 80 20.50 -12.83 47.98
C LEU A 80 20.46 -12.46 46.50
N SER A 81 19.58 -11.54 46.12
CA SER A 81 19.44 -11.11 44.72
C SER A 81 20.71 -10.41 44.23
N MET A 82 21.32 -9.51 45.01
CA MET A 82 22.58 -8.86 44.63
C MET A 82 23.72 -9.87 44.39
N SER A 83 23.77 -10.97 45.14
CA SER A 83 24.78 -12.02 44.94
C SER A 83 24.60 -12.78 43.62
N LYS A 84 23.35 -12.90 43.13
CA LYS A 84 22.99 -13.60 41.88
C LYS A 84 22.95 -12.66 40.66
N TYR A 85 22.63 -11.40 40.88
CA TYR A 85 22.36 -10.37 39.84
C TYR A 85 23.53 -9.37 39.65
N GLY A 86 24.55 -9.42 40.50
CA GLY A 86 25.59 -8.39 40.63
C GLY A 86 26.49 -8.14 39.41
N ALA A 87 26.23 -7.02 38.73
CA ALA A 87 27.10 -6.08 37.99
C ALA A 87 28.11 -6.56 36.91
N LYS A 88 28.78 -7.72 37.01
CA LYS A 88 29.78 -8.12 36.01
C LYS A 88 29.20 -8.83 34.78
N ASP A 89 28.08 -9.52 34.95
CA ASP A 89 27.44 -10.32 33.90
C ASP A 89 26.02 -9.87 33.55
N GLY A 90 25.54 -8.73 34.06
CA GLY A 90 24.13 -8.31 33.95
C GLY A 90 23.59 -8.31 32.52
N ALA A 91 24.44 -8.05 31.53
CA ALA A 91 24.08 -8.09 30.11
C ALA A 91 23.53 -9.46 29.65
N LYS A 92 23.92 -10.57 30.30
CA LYS A 92 23.45 -11.92 29.94
C LYS A 92 21.97 -12.15 30.24
N TYR A 93 21.38 -11.32 31.11
CA TYR A 93 19.98 -11.44 31.49
C TYR A 93 19.04 -10.73 30.53
N PHE A 94 19.53 -9.98 29.54
CA PHE A 94 18.64 -9.42 28.53
C PHE A 94 18.06 -10.51 27.63
N LYS A 95 16.75 -10.40 27.36
CA LYS A 95 16.14 -11.16 26.27
C LYS A 95 16.85 -10.85 24.96
N ALA A 96 16.90 -11.83 24.07
CA ALA A 96 17.55 -11.69 22.77
C ALA A 96 17.10 -10.40 22.06
N GLN A 97 18.06 -9.53 21.74
CA GLN A 97 17.88 -8.26 21.03
C GLN A 97 17.03 -7.20 21.76
N ALA A 98 16.65 -7.39 23.03
CA ALA A 98 15.89 -6.41 23.80
C ALA A 98 16.63 -5.06 23.91
N ALA A 99 17.91 -5.10 24.27
CA ALA A 99 18.73 -3.88 24.36
C ALA A 99 18.91 -3.18 23.00
N ASP A 100 19.02 -3.94 21.90
CA ASP A 100 19.14 -3.39 20.55
C ASP A 100 17.84 -2.72 20.11
N PHE A 101 16.69 -3.30 20.48
CA PHE A 101 15.38 -2.71 20.22
C PHE A 101 15.19 -1.39 20.98
N VAL A 102 15.57 -1.33 22.26
CA VAL A 102 15.55 -0.08 23.04
C VAL A 102 16.42 1.00 22.37
N ARG A 103 17.62 0.64 21.90
CA ARG A 103 18.51 1.56 21.16
C ARG A 103 17.87 2.06 19.86
N LEU A 104 17.23 1.17 19.10
CA LEU A 104 16.53 1.51 17.86
C LEU A 104 15.42 2.53 18.13
N LEU A 105 14.55 2.26 19.11
CA LEU A 105 13.45 3.17 19.46
C LEU A 105 13.98 4.55 19.89
N ARG A 106 15.09 4.58 20.65
CA ARG A 106 15.72 5.85 21.03
C ARG A 106 16.28 6.60 19.82
N ALA A 107 16.94 5.90 18.90
CA ALA A 107 17.44 6.48 17.66
C ALA A 107 16.31 7.04 16.77
N LYS A 108 15.10 6.47 16.86
CA LYS A 108 13.88 6.96 16.21
C LYS A 108 13.23 8.14 16.92
N GLY A 109 13.80 8.61 18.03
CA GLY A 109 13.29 9.77 18.78
C GLY A 109 12.11 9.47 19.70
N MET A 110 11.80 8.18 19.95
CA MET A 110 10.71 7.81 20.86
C MET A 110 11.08 8.07 22.32
N LYS A 111 10.05 8.37 23.11
CA LYS A 111 10.13 8.51 24.56
C LYS A 111 10.02 7.15 25.23
N LEU A 112 10.93 6.83 26.16
CA LEU A 112 11.06 5.48 26.71
C LEU A 112 10.88 5.49 28.22
N CYS A 113 10.03 4.60 28.74
CA CYS A 113 9.83 4.40 30.17
C CYS A 113 9.96 2.92 30.56
N VAL A 114 10.48 2.66 31.75
CA VAL A 114 10.31 1.36 32.43
C VAL A 114 9.23 1.49 33.50
N ALA A 115 8.23 0.61 33.46
CA ALA A 115 7.18 0.44 34.45
C ALA A 115 7.36 -0.92 35.14
N THR A 116 7.85 -0.95 36.38
CA THR A 116 8.27 -2.21 37.03
C THR A 116 7.75 -2.33 38.47
N ALA A 117 7.59 -3.56 38.97
CA ALA A 117 7.35 -3.82 40.39
C ALA A 117 8.66 -3.92 41.20
N SER A 118 9.81 -4.01 40.53
CA SER A 118 11.13 -4.09 41.14
C SER A 118 11.66 -2.73 41.60
N SER A 119 12.50 -2.74 42.63
CA SER A 119 13.16 -1.54 43.14
C SER A 119 14.44 -1.19 42.34
N PRO A 120 14.82 0.09 42.23
CA PRO A 120 15.96 0.56 41.42
C PRO A 120 17.30 -0.11 41.71
N GLU A 121 17.56 -0.48 42.98
CA GLU A 121 18.77 -1.18 43.38
C GLU A 121 18.99 -2.52 42.67
N PHE A 122 17.93 -3.17 42.18
CA PHE A 122 18.01 -4.46 41.51
C PHE A 122 18.24 -4.35 40.01
N TYR A 123 17.51 -3.46 39.34
CA TYR A 123 17.53 -3.42 37.89
C TYR A 123 18.57 -2.47 37.30
N LEU A 124 18.93 -1.38 37.99
CA LEU A 124 19.87 -0.41 37.46
C LEU A 124 21.25 -1.01 37.13
N PRO A 125 21.83 -1.92 37.95
CA PRO A 125 23.09 -2.59 37.59
C PRO A 125 22.99 -3.38 36.28
N VAL A 126 21.84 -4.02 36.00
CA VAL A 126 21.64 -4.80 34.78
C VAL A 126 21.43 -3.89 33.58
N LEU A 127 20.62 -2.84 33.69
CA LEU A 127 20.46 -1.85 32.62
C LEU A 127 21.79 -1.16 32.27
N ARG A 128 22.64 -0.88 33.27
CA ARG A 128 24.00 -0.36 33.08
C ARG A 128 24.92 -1.35 32.40
N ALA A 129 24.89 -2.62 32.80
CA ALA A 129 25.67 -3.68 32.15
C ALA A 129 25.25 -3.86 30.68
N GLY A 130 23.96 -3.69 30.37
CA GLY A 130 23.45 -3.65 29.00
C GLY A 130 23.69 -2.32 28.27
N GLY A 131 24.20 -1.27 28.94
CA GLY A 131 24.45 0.03 28.34
C GLY A 131 23.20 0.74 27.81
N ILE A 132 22.04 0.54 28.45
CA ILE A 132 20.77 1.16 28.04
C ILE A 132 20.10 2.01 29.14
N ASP A 133 20.68 2.10 30.34
CA ASP A 133 20.11 2.86 31.46
C ASP A 133 19.90 4.35 31.12
N GLY A 134 20.85 4.96 30.40
CA GLY A 134 20.74 6.35 29.96
C GLY A 134 19.79 6.61 28.78
N LEU A 135 19.13 5.58 28.24
CA LEU A 135 18.21 5.73 27.10
C LEU A 135 16.76 5.98 27.52
N PHE A 136 16.41 5.64 28.77
CA PHE A 136 15.06 5.84 29.31
C PHE A 136 14.87 7.26 29.82
N ASP A 137 13.74 7.88 29.46
CA ASP A 137 13.35 9.21 29.94
C ASP A 137 12.73 9.14 31.36
N ALA A 138 12.14 8.00 31.74
CA ALA A 138 11.50 7.82 33.05
C ALA A 138 11.52 6.38 33.56
N PHE A 139 11.51 6.23 34.88
CA PHE A 139 11.23 4.98 35.60
C PHE A 139 10.01 5.20 36.49
N VAL A 140 9.10 4.22 36.54
CA VAL A 140 7.91 4.24 37.38
C VAL A 140 7.79 2.88 38.09
N THR A 141 7.67 2.91 39.42
CA THR A 141 7.44 1.70 40.22
C THR A 141 5.98 1.57 40.67
N VAL A 142 5.60 0.41 41.20
CA VAL A 142 4.28 0.24 41.86
C VAL A 142 4.09 1.18 43.06
N GLU A 143 5.18 1.54 43.75
CA GLU A 143 5.16 2.51 44.86
C GLU A 143 4.89 3.92 44.35
N ASP A 144 5.48 4.29 43.20
CA ASP A 144 5.15 5.54 42.51
C ASP A 144 3.65 5.58 42.16
N ALA A 145 3.09 4.47 41.67
CA ALA A 145 1.70 4.41 41.19
C ALA A 145 0.66 4.28 42.32
N GLY A 146 1.04 3.78 43.49
CA GLY A 146 0.16 3.53 44.64
C GLY A 146 -0.77 2.32 44.49
N LYS A 147 -0.72 1.62 43.35
CA LYS A 147 -1.42 0.34 43.10
C LYS A 147 -0.51 -0.60 42.32
N ASN A 148 -0.81 -1.90 42.43
CA ASN A 148 -0.13 -2.92 41.64
C ASN A 148 -0.48 -2.85 40.14
N LYS A 149 0.25 -3.62 39.34
CA LYS A 149 0.13 -3.64 37.88
C LYS A 149 -1.20 -4.18 37.34
N SER A 150 -2.10 -4.71 38.17
CA SER A 150 -3.45 -5.08 37.73
C SER A 150 -4.37 -3.87 37.51
N PHE A 151 -3.87 -2.66 37.80
CA PHE A 151 -4.57 -1.38 37.64
C PHE A 151 -3.82 -0.47 36.64
N PRO A 152 -4.54 0.40 35.92
CA PRO A 152 -3.95 1.25 34.86
C PRO A 152 -3.00 2.33 35.40
N ASP A 153 -3.01 2.59 36.71
CA ASP A 153 -2.33 3.73 37.35
C ASP A 153 -0.84 3.84 37.00
N ILE A 154 -0.11 2.72 36.97
CA ILE A 154 1.33 2.73 36.65
C ILE A 154 1.58 3.15 35.20
N PHE A 155 0.78 2.66 34.25
CA PHE A 155 0.92 2.99 32.83
C PHE A 155 0.50 4.43 32.56
N LEU A 156 -0.61 4.89 33.15
CA LEU A 156 -1.04 6.29 33.07
C LEU A 156 0.03 7.24 33.61
N LYS A 157 0.65 6.90 34.74
CA LYS A 157 1.75 7.68 35.31
C LYS A 157 3.01 7.64 34.44
N SER A 158 3.30 6.52 33.77
CA SER A 158 4.36 6.44 32.77
C SER A 158 4.11 7.39 31.60
N ALA A 159 2.90 7.39 31.01
CA ALA A 159 2.54 8.31 29.93
C ALA A 159 2.62 9.79 30.36
N GLU A 160 2.18 10.10 31.58
CA GLU A 160 2.32 11.44 32.17
C GLU A 160 3.79 11.88 32.26
N LYS A 161 4.67 11.03 32.82
CA LYS A 161 6.12 11.33 32.91
C LYS A 161 6.78 11.48 31.53
N LEU A 162 6.28 10.79 30.51
CA LEU A 162 6.77 10.89 29.13
C LEU A 162 6.18 12.07 28.35
N GLY A 163 5.13 12.71 28.87
CA GLY A 163 4.42 13.81 28.18
C GLY A 163 3.67 13.34 26.94
N ALA A 164 3.17 12.10 26.93
CA ALA A 164 2.46 11.49 25.81
C ALA A 164 0.99 11.22 26.15
N ASP A 165 0.10 11.31 25.15
CA ASP A 165 -1.27 10.84 25.29
C ASP A 165 -1.30 9.30 25.36
N PRO A 166 -2.15 8.67 26.19
CA PRO A 166 -2.22 7.21 26.25
C PRO A 166 -2.46 6.53 24.89
N SER A 167 -3.17 7.18 23.96
CA SER A 167 -3.40 6.64 22.61
C SER A 167 -2.16 6.67 21.71
N GLU A 168 -1.13 7.43 22.08
CA GLU A 168 0.18 7.51 21.43
C GLU A 168 1.23 6.61 22.14
N CYS A 169 0.79 5.80 23.12
CA CYS A 169 1.64 4.90 23.90
C CYS A 169 1.46 3.44 23.50
N ILE A 170 2.56 2.69 23.53
CA ILE A 170 2.54 1.23 23.49
C ILE A 170 3.24 0.64 24.72
N VAL A 171 2.66 -0.41 25.28
CA VAL A 171 3.17 -1.12 26.45
C VAL A 171 3.66 -2.52 26.05
N PHE A 172 4.90 -2.85 26.39
CA PHE A 172 5.46 -4.20 26.29
C PHE A 172 5.42 -4.88 27.66
N GLU A 173 4.76 -6.04 27.75
CA GLU A 173 4.49 -6.71 29.03
C GLU A 173 4.32 -8.23 28.80
N ASP A 174 4.74 -9.06 29.76
CA ASP A 174 4.64 -10.53 29.70
C ASP A 174 3.47 -11.09 30.55
N ASN A 175 2.88 -10.25 31.42
CA ASN A 175 1.80 -10.63 32.32
C ASN A 175 0.41 -10.19 31.82
N LEU A 176 -0.57 -11.11 31.84
CA LEU A 176 -1.91 -10.85 31.34
C LEU A 176 -2.67 -9.76 32.11
N ALA A 177 -2.56 -9.74 33.45
CA ALA A 177 -3.29 -8.76 34.26
C ALA A 177 -2.79 -7.33 34.00
N ALA A 178 -1.47 -7.18 33.85
CA ALA A 178 -0.81 -5.92 33.51
C ALA A 178 -1.12 -5.46 32.08
N LEU A 179 -1.10 -6.39 31.13
CA LEU A 179 -1.48 -6.10 29.74
C LEU A 179 -2.93 -5.61 29.63
N LEU A 180 -3.87 -6.26 30.32
CA LEU A 180 -5.27 -5.81 30.36
C LEU A 180 -5.44 -4.45 31.06
N ALA A 181 -4.60 -4.13 32.03
CA ALA A 181 -4.59 -2.83 32.68
C ALA A 181 -4.08 -1.71 31.74
N ALA A 182 -3.02 -1.97 30.98
CA ALA A 182 -2.53 -1.05 29.93
C ALA A 182 -3.61 -0.79 28.86
N LYS A 183 -4.33 -1.82 28.44
CA LYS A 183 -5.44 -1.68 27.49
C LYS A 183 -6.57 -0.82 28.05
N LYS A 184 -6.92 -1.00 29.34
CA LYS A 184 -7.89 -0.13 30.04
C LYS A 184 -7.41 1.31 30.17
N ALA A 185 -6.10 1.55 30.17
CA ALA A 185 -5.52 2.90 30.13
C ALA A 185 -5.63 3.57 28.74
N GLY A 186 -6.12 2.86 27.71
CA GLY A 186 -6.26 3.38 26.35
C GLY A 186 -5.00 3.25 25.49
N MET A 187 -4.04 2.43 25.92
CA MET A 187 -2.76 2.23 25.23
C MET A 187 -2.78 1.00 24.32
N GLN A 188 -1.92 1.01 23.31
CA GLN A 188 -1.62 -0.21 22.55
C GLN A 188 -0.77 -1.16 23.39
N THR A 189 -0.87 -2.46 23.11
CA THR A 189 -0.24 -3.51 23.92
C THR A 189 0.49 -4.55 23.07
N ALA A 190 1.72 -4.85 23.47
CA ALA A 190 2.56 -5.89 22.91
C ALA A 190 2.87 -6.92 24.01
N ALA A 191 2.34 -8.14 23.86
CA ALA A 191 2.65 -9.23 24.78
C ALA A 191 4.03 -9.81 24.46
N VAL A 192 4.94 -9.84 25.42
CA VAL A 192 6.27 -10.44 25.24
C VAL A 192 6.28 -11.89 25.70
N TYR A 193 6.87 -12.77 24.90
CA TYR A 193 7.02 -14.17 25.26
C TYR A 193 7.98 -14.34 26.46
N ASP A 194 7.48 -15.04 27.48
CA ASP A 194 8.30 -15.54 28.59
C ASP A 194 7.98 -17.01 28.88
N ALA A 195 9.00 -17.83 29.15
CA ALA A 195 8.82 -19.26 29.39
C ALA A 195 7.98 -19.56 30.65
N GLN A 196 8.06 -18.68 31.67
CA GLN A 196 7.38 -18.85 32.95
C GLN A 196 5.88 -18.50 32.87
N THR A 197 5.45 -17.71 31.87
CA THR A 197 4.05 -17.35 31.66
C THR A 197 3.33 -18.25 30.64
N SER A 198 3.90 -19.42 30.32
CA SER A 198 3.40 -20.35 29.30
C SER A 198 1.91 -20.72 29.41
N ALA A 199 1.40 -20.86 30.64
CA ALA A 199 -0.02 -21.13 30.89
C ALA A 199 -0.96 -20.00 30.40
N GLN A 200 -0.45 -18.77 30.27
CA GLN A 200 -1.22 -17.57 29.88
C GLN A 200 -1.01 -17.19 28.41
N HIS A 201 -0.08 -17.81 27.68
CA HIS A 201 0.29 -17.41 26.30
C HIS A 201 -0.90 -17.37 25.34
N ALA A 202 -1.80 -18.35 25.41
CA ALA A 202 -2.99 -18.37 24.56
C ALA A 202 -3.91 -17.17 24.80
N GLN A 203 -3.99 -16.70 26.04
CA GLN A 203 -4.78 -15.51 26.39
C GLN A 203 -4.03 -14.23 26.00
N LEU A 204 -2.73 -14.14 26.28
CA LEU A 204 -1.89 -13.02 25.86
C LEU A 204 -1.94 -12.78 24.35
N ARG A 205 -1.80 -13.83 23.53
CA ARG A 205 -1.93 -13.76 22.06
C ARG A 205 -3.30 -13.26 21.59
N ARG A 206 -4.36 -13.51 22.37
CA ARG A 206 -5.72 -13.11 22.02
C ARG A 206 -6.01 -11.67 22.42
N GLU A 207 -5.50 -11.23 23.57
CA GLU A 207 -5.84 -9.93 24.15
C GLU A 207 -4.90 -8.80 23.70
N ALA A 208 -3.64 -9.11 23.38
CA ALA A 208 -2.66 -8.13 22.93
C ALA A 208 -2.90 -7.68 21.48
N ASP A 209 -2.47 -6.46 21.16
CA ASP A 209 -2.50 -5.94 19.78
C ASP A 209 -1.36 -6.53 18.93
N GLU A 210 -0.28 -6.96 19.59
CA GLU A 210 0.85 -7.68 18.99
C GLU A 210 1.40 -8.72 19.97
N PHE A 211 1.90 -9.86 19.46
CA PHE A 211 2.59 -10.86 20.27
C PHE A 211 4.04 -11.01 19.80
N VAL A 212 4.96 -10.76 20.72
CA VAL A 212 6.40 -10.63 20.46
C VAL A 212 7.11 -11.89 20.92
N GLU A 213 7.46 -12.76 19.97
CA GLU A 213 8.26 -13.94 20.28
C GLU A 213 9.73 -13.58 20.53
N THR A 214 10.24 -12.60 19.77
CA THR A 214 11.58 -12.04 19.95
C THR A 214 11.60 -10.56 19.60
N PHE A 215 12.47 -9.76 20.22
CA PHE A 215 12.63 -8.35 19.84
C PHE A 215 13.23 -8.18 18.44
N GLY A 216 13.89 -9.21 17.89
CA GLY A 216 14.35 -9.22 16.50
C GLY A 216 13.24 -9.03 15.47
N GLN A 217 12.05 -9.62 15.72
CA GLN A 217 10.86 -9.41 14.90
C GLN A 217 10.47 -7.93 14.87
N MET A 218 10.46 -7.27 16.03
CA MET A 218 10.09 -5.86 16.14
C MET A 218 11.09 -4.94 15.45
N ILE A 219 12.39 -5.25 15.55
CA ILE A 219 13.46 -4.54 14.84
C ILE A 219 13.25 -4.65 13.32
N GLN A 220 12.92 -5.84 12.81
CA GLN A 220 12.64 -6.05 11.40
C GLN A 220 11.39 -5.30 10.93
N GLU A 221 10.34 -5.27 11.75
CA GLU A 221 9.10 -4.53 11.45
C GLU A 221 9.38 -3.03 11.28
N ILE A 222 10.03 -2.40 12.28
CA ILE A 222 10.33 -0.96 12.26
C ILE A 222 11.28 -0.59 11.11
N ASN A 223 12.31 -1.41 10.85
CA ASN A 223 13.25 -1.15 9.75
C ASN A 223 12.63 -1.44 8.36
N GLY A 224 11.73 -2.43 8.29
CA GLY A 224 10.99 -2.78 7.08
C GLY A 224 10.03 -1.68 6.64
N GLU A 225 9.43 -0.93 7.56
CA GLU A 225 8.65 0.26 7.24
C GLU A 225 9.50 1.37 6.58
N GLU A 226 10.75 1.53 6.99
CA GLU A 226 11.65 2.55 6.41
C GLU A 226 12.14 2.17 5.01
N GLN A 227 12.43 0.88 4.78
CA GLN A 227 12.75 0.39 3.43
C GLN A 227 11.56 0.47 2.46
N ARG A 228 10.34 0.61 2.98
CA ARG A 228 9.11 0.83 2.20
C ARG A 228 8.84 2.31 1.89
N MET A 229 9.62 3.25 2.43
CA MET A 229 9.40 4.67 2.14
C MET A 229 9.82 4.96 0.68
N TYR A 230 8.85 5.41 -0.12
CA TYR A 230 9.08 5.73 -1.52
C TYR A 230 10.20 6.76 -1.69
N LYS A 231 11.10 6.50 -2.64
CA LYS A 231 12.09 7.45 -3.09
C LYS A 231 12.19 7.37 -4.60
N SER A 232 11.97 8.50 -5.27
CA SER A 232 12.18 8.58 -6.72
C SER A 232 13.61 8.15 -7.06
N LYS A 233 13.72 7.20 -7.98
CA LYS A 233 15.00 6.64 -8.45
C LYS A 233 15.79 7.61 -9.34
N LEU A 234 15.09 8.58 -9.93
CA LEU A 234 15.65 9.61 -10.80
C LEU A 234 15.49 10.99 -10.17
N SER A 235 16.44 11.88 -10.41
CA SER A 235 16.24 13.32 -10.17
C SER A 235 15.19 13.90 -11.13
N LEU A 236 14.70 15.12 -10.86
CA LEU A 236 13.72 15.79 -11.75
C LEU A 236 14.26 15.95 -13.17
N ILE A 237 15.52 16.37 -13.33
CA ILE A 237 16.11 16.58 -14.67
C ILE A 237 16.37 15.25 -15.40
N GLU A 238 16.72 14.18 -14.69
CA GLU A 238 16.82 12.83 -15.29
C GLU A 238 15.45 12.31 -15.70
N THR A 239 14.42 12.59 -14.89
CA THR A 239 13.02 12.24 -15.19
C THR A 239 12.56 12.91 -16.48
N GLU A 240 12.79 14.22 -16.66
CA GLU A 240 12.49 14.95 -17.89
C GLU A 240 13.18 14.35 -19.14
N LYS A 241 14.47 14.01 -19.01
CA LYS A 241 15.21 13.35 -20.10
C LYS A 241 14.59 11.99 -20.42
N ALA A 242 14.31 11.19 -19.40
CA ALA A 242 13.77 9.85 -19.59
C ALA A 242 12.34 9.87 -20.17
N ILE A 243 11.50 10.84 -19.79
CA ILE A 243 10.17 11.05 -20.40
C ILE A 243 10.31 11.30 -21.91
N LYS A 244 11.19 12.23 -22.30
CA LYS A 244 11.44 12.53 -23.72
C LYS A 244 11.89 11.28 -24.49
N GLU A 245 12.82 10.51 -23.94
CA GLU A 245 13.33 9.30 -24.60
C GLU A 245 12.26 8.20 -24.68
N ILE A 246 11.49 7.95 -23.62
CA ILE A 246 10.34 7.03 -23.63
C ILE A 246 9.39 7.40 -24.77
N LYS A 247 8.99 8.68 -24.84
CA LYS A 247 8.03 9.12 -25.84
C LYS A 247 8.57 8.93 -27.26
N THR A 248 9.83 9.28 -27.49
CA THR A 248 10.49 9.15 -28.80
C THR A 248 10.62 7.68 -29.24
N ILE A 249 11.08 6.80 -28.34
CA ILE A 249 11.31 5.39 -28.65
C ILE A 249 9.99 4.68 -28.89
N PHE A 250 9.02 4.85 -27.99
CA PHE A 250 7.76 4.14 -28.07
C PHE A 250 6.93 4.59 -29.27
N GLU A 251 6.87 5.90 -29.54
CA GLU A 251 6.19 6.46 -30.71
C GLU A 251 6.69 5.80 -32.00
N LYS A 252 8.01 5.76 -32.18
CA LYS A 252 8.64 5.15 -33.35
C LYS A 252 8.34 3.66 -33.42
N ALA A 253 8.51 2.93 -32.31
CA ALA A 253 8.26 1.49 -32.26
C ALA A 253 6.80 1.13 -32.58
N LEU A 254 5.85 1.91 -32.05
CA LEU A 254 4.42 1.75 -32.33
C LEU A 254 4.10 2.02 -33.80
N ALA A 255 4.64 3.11 -34.35
CA ALA A 255 4.44 3.48 -35.74
C ALA A 255 4.96 2.43 -36.73
N ASP A 256 6.20 1.96 -36.52
CA ASP A 256 6.83 0.93 -37.34
C ASP A 256 6.07 -0.40 -37.26
N THR A 257 5.62 -0.77 -36.05
CA THR A 257 4.96 -2.06 -35.80
C THR A 257 3.57 -2.16 -36.42
N LEU A 258 2.84 -1.05 -36.48
CA LEU A 258 1.44 -0.99 -36.92
C LEU A 258 1.24 -0.25 -38.25
N ASN A 259 2.34 0.11 -38.94
CA ASN A 259 2.34 0.93 -40.17
C ASN A 259 1.55 2.23 -40.02
N LEU A 260 1.84 2.98 -38.95
CA LEU A 260 1.11 4.20 -38.61
C LEU A 260 1.86 5.43 -39.09
N THR A 261 1.11 6.39 -39.62
CA THR A 261 1.62 7.73 -39.95
C THR A 261 1.19 8.72 -38.88
N ARG A 262 2.11 9.56 -38.38
CA ARG A 262 1.76 10.63 -37.45
C ARG A 262 0.91 11.68 -38.15
N ILE A 263 -0.26 11.99 -37.61
CA ILE A 263 -1.16 13.01 -38.15
C ILE A 263 -1.52 14.03 -37.05
N SER A 264 -1.67 15.29 -37.44
CA SER A 264 -2.14 16.36 -36.54
C SER A 264 -3.59 16.13 -36.14
N ALA A 265 -3.86 16.13 -34.84
CA ALA A 265 -5.20 16.01 -34.28
C ALA A 265 -5.85 17.35 -33.93
N PRO A 266 -7.19 17.43 -33.91
CA PRO A 266 -7.90 18.54 -33.31
C PRO A 266 -7.81 18.48 -31.78
N LEU A 267 -7.64 19.64 -31.15
CA LEU A 267 -7.81 19.79 -29.70
C LEU A 267 -9.27 19.98 -29.30
N PHE A 268 -10.09 20.49 -30.22
CA PHE A 268 -11.51 20.76 -30.01
C PHE A 268 -12.32 20.49 -31.27
N VAL A 269 -13.59 20.11 -31.07
CA VAL A 269 -14.55 19.80 -32.14
C VAL A 269 -15.88 20.48 -31.86
N THR A 270 -16.71 20.67 -32.90
CA THR A 270 -18.08 21.17 -32.72
C THR A 270 -18.94 20.08 -32.08
N ARG A 271 -19.84 20.48 -31.18
CA ARG A 271 -20.75 19.56 -30.49
C ARG A 271 -21.64 18.76 -31.47
N GLU A 272 -22.07 19.41 -32.55
CA GLU A 272 -22.95 18.83 -33.57
C GLU A 272 -22.28 17.75 -34.43
N SER A 273 -20.94 17.68 -34.43
CA SER A 273 -20.20 16.70 -35.23
C SER A 273 -20.42 15.25 -34.78
N GLY A 274 -20.74 15.04 -33.49
CA GLY A 274 -20.79 13.72 -32.88
C GLY A 274 -19.41 13.03 -32.78
N LEU A 275 -18.31 13.74 -33.03
CA LEU A 275 -16.94 13.21 -33.04
C LEU A 275 -16.30 13.17 -31.66
N ASN A 276 -16.75 14.01 -30.71
CA ASN A 276 -16.23 13.99 -29.34
C ASN A 276 -16.64 12.68 -28.64
N ASP A 277 -15.76 12.16 -27.80
CA ASP A 277 -16.05 10.99 -26.97
C ASP A 277 -16.87 11.40 -25.74
N ASN A 278 -17.94 10.66 -25.52
CA ASN A 278 -18.85 10.89 -24.41
C ASN A 278 -18.47 10.09 -23.16
N LEU A 279 -17.42 9.25 -23.20
CA LEU A 279 -17.01 8.39 -22.09
C LEU A 279 -18.22 7.58 -21.56
N ASN A 280 -18.57 7.70 -20.28
CA ASN A 280 -19.74 7.05 -19.69
C ASN A 280 -21.04 7.85 -19.85
N GLY A 281 -20.96 9.05 -20.44
CA GLY A 281 -22.10 9.93 -20.73
C GLY A 281 -22.47 10.88 -19.59
N VAL A 282 -21.70 10.90 -18.51
CA VAL A 282 -21.93 11.77 -17.34
C VAL A 282 -20.89 12.90 -17.24
N GLU A 283 -19.72 12.67 -17.80
CA GLU A 283 -18.56 13.56 -17.76
C GLU A 283 -18.75 14.77 -18.68
N ARG A 284 -18.50 15.97 -18.17
CA ARG A 284 -18.71 17.21 -18.94
C ARG A 284 -17.42 17.61 -19.67
N PRO A 285 -17.46 17.86 -20.99
CA PRO A 285 -16.32 18.44 -21.69
C PRO A 285 -16.11 19.91 -21.33
N VAL A 286 -14.89 20.40 -21.54
CA VAL A 286 -14.60 21.83 -21.49
C VAL A 286 -15.11 22.48 -22.78
N SER A 287 -16.05 23.41 -22.68
CA SER A 287 -16.65 24.09 -23.83
C SER A 287 -16.31 25.59 -23.86
N PHE A 288 -16.15 26.17 -25.05
CA PHE A 288 -15.95 27.61 -25.24
C PHE A 288 -16.49 28.10 -26.59
N ASP A 289 -16.75 29.40 -26.68
CA ASP A 289 -17.31 30.02 -27.89
C ASP A 289 -16.20 30.50 -28.85
N VAL A 290 -16.37 30.21 -30.14
CA VAL A 290 -15.47 30.65 -31.20
C VAL A 290 -16.01 31.94 -31.82
N LYS A 291 -15.41 33.08 -31.46
CA LYS A 291 -15.85 34.42 -31.91
C LYS A 291 -16.08 34.53 -33.43
N ALA A 292 -15.24 33.89 -34.24
CA ALA A 292 -15.29 34.01 -35.69
C ALA A 292 -16.45 33.23 -36.34
N THR A 293 -16.87 32.11 -35.74
CA THR A 293 -17.95 31.27 -36.28
C THR A 293 -19.27 31.45 -35.52
N GLY A 294 -19.21 31.96 -34.29
CA GLY A 294 -20.35 32.00 -33.38
C GLY A 294 -20.73 30.64 -32.80
N GLU A 295 -19.92 29.59 -33.05
CA GLU A 295 -20.18 28.23 -32.61
C GLU A 295 -19.54 27.96 -31.24
N THR A 296 -20.18 27.13 -30.44
CA THR A 296 -19.58 26.53 -29.24
C THR A 296 -18.84 25.25 -29.61
N VAL A 297 -17.57 25.15 -29.23
CA VAL A 297 -16.74 23.96 -29.42
C VAL A 297 -16.42 23.31 -28.08
N GLU A 298 -16.06 22.03 -28.13
CA GLU A 298 -15.70 21.22 -26.97
C GLU A 298 -14.27 20.70 -27.12
N VAL A 299 -13.46 20.81 -26.05
CA VAL A 299 -12.18 20.12 -25.94
C VAL A 299 -12.45 18.62 -25.98
N VAL A 300 -11.64 17.89 -26.74
CA VAL A 300 -11.82 16.45 -26.93
C VAL A 300 -11.51 15.69 -25.63
N HIS A 301 -12.34 14.70 -25.28
CA HIS A 301 -12.01 13.71 -24.24
C HIS A 301 -11.15 12.56 -24.77
N SER A 302 -11.37 12.21 -26.05
CA SER A 302 -10.61 11.24 -26.84
C SER A 302 -10.92 11.49 -28.32
N LEU A 303 -10.06 11.00 -29.21
CA LEU A 303 -10.25 11.07 -30.66
C LEU A 303 -10.78 9.75 -31.25
N ALA A 304 -11.30 8.83 -30.43
CA ALA A 304 -11.77 7.51 -30.85
C ALA A 304 -12.56 7.52 -32.17
N LYS A 305 -13.59 8.36 -32.28
CA LYS A 305 -14.43 8.49 -33.49
C LYS A 305 -13.74 9.30 -34.60
N TRP A 306 -13.03 10.37 -34.23
CA TRP A 306 -12.32 11.23 -35.18
C TRP A 306 -11.27 10.47 -35.98
N LYS A 307 -10.49 9.58 -35.36
CA LYS A 307 -9.42 8.84 -36.05
C LYS A 307 -9.96 7.99 -37.20
N ARG A 308 -11.09 7.31 -37.00
CA ARG A 308 -11.75 6.52 -38.06
C ARG A 308 -12.26 7.39 -39.20
N TYR A 309 -12.82 8.57 -38.88
CA TYR A 309 -13.22 9.55 -39.87
C TYR A 309 -12.02 10.09 -40.67
N ALA A 310 -10.90 10.36 -39.99
CA ALA A 310 -9.67 10.82 -40.60
C ALA A 310 -9.08 9.78 -41.57
N LEU A 311 -9.10 8.49 -41.22
CA LEU A 311 -8.67 7.41 -42.14
C LEU A 311 -9.47 7.40 -43.44
N ALA A 312 -10.80 7.56 -43.37
CA ALA A 312 -11.67 7.67 -44.53
C ALA A 312 -11.34 8.92 -45.37
N LYS A 313 -11.27 10.08 -44.71
CA LYS A 313 -11.00 11.38 -45.34
C LYS A 313 -9.66 11.41 -46.08
N TYR A 314 -8.62 10.84 -45.48
CA TYR A 314 -7.27 10.78 -46.05
C TYR A 314 -7.04 9.54 -46.93
N ARG A 315 -8.04 8.67 -47.08
CA ARG A 315 -8.03 7.49 -47.96
C ARG A 315 -6.89 6.52 -47.63
N PHE A 316 -6.71 6.20 -46.35
CA PHE A 316 -5.73 5.20 -45.92
C PHE A 316 -6.06 3.81 -46.50
N GLY A 317 -5.02 3.08 -46.91
CA GLY A 317 -5.14 1.71 -47.40
C GLY A 317 -5.26 0.69 -46.27
N VAL A 318 -5.73 -0.51 -46.61
CA VAL A 318 -5.79 -1.65 -45.68
C VAL A 318 -4.41 -1.96 -45.10
N ARG A 319 -4.33 -2.21 -43.78
CA ARG A 319 -3.11 -2.40 -42.98
C ARG A 319 -2.27 -1.15 -42.73
N PHE A 320 -2.73 0.03 -43.16
CA PHE A 320 -2.12 1.30 -42.83
C PHE A 320 -3.02 2.08 -41.87
N GLY A 321 -2.40 2.89 -41.04
CA GLY A 321 -3.11 3.64 -40.02
C GLY A 321 -2.48 4.99 -39.71
N LEU A 322 -3.04 5.64 -38.72
CA LEU A 322 -2.54 6.88 -38.15
C LEU A 322 -2.32 6.74 -36.66
N TYR A 323 -1.47 7.59 -36.11
CA TYR A 323 -1.49 7.93 -34.69
C TYR A 323 -1.36 9.43 -34.50
N THR A 324 -1.68 9.89 -33.31
CA THR A 324 -1.58 11.29 -32.93
C THR A 324 -1.26 11.44 -31.45
N ASP A 325 -0.63 12.56 -31.10
CA ASP A 325 -0.43 12.99 -29.72
C ASP A 325 -1.70 13.70 -29.24
N MET A 326 -2.58 12.94 -28.64
CA MET A 326 -3.84 13.45 -28.11
C MET A 326 -3.60 14.05 -26.73
N ASN A 327 -4.16 15.24 -26.51
CA ASN A 327 -4.18 15.91 -25.22
C ASN A 327 -5.63 16.27 -24.92
N ALA A 328 -6.10 15.88 -23.72
CA ALA A 328 -7.46 16.09 -23.26
C ALA A 328 -7.49 16.69 -21.86
N ILE A 329 -8.61 17.34 -21.55
CA ILE A 329 -8.92 17.83 -20.20
C ILE A 329 -10.17 17.08 -19.71
N ARG A 330 -9.99 16.18 -18.75
CA ARG A 330 -11.07 15.46 -18.07
C ARG A 330 -11.39 16.12 -16.74
N ARG A 331 -12.16 17.21 -16.82
CA ARG A 331 -12.44 18.10 -15.69
C ARG A 331 -13.21 17.48 -14.52
N ASP A 332 -13.89 16.35 -14.74
CA ASP A 332 -14.73 15.66 -13.76
C ASP A 332 -14.05 14.35 -13.29
N GLU A 333 -12.73 14.20 -13.50
CA GLU A 333 -11.93 13.04 -13.07
C GLU A 333 -11.64 13.10 -11.55
N ASP A 334 -11.77 11.97 -10.86
CA ASP A 334 -11.29 11.83 -9.49
C ASP A 334 -9.77 11.69 -9.48
N LEU A 335 -9.08 12.55 -8.72
CA LEU A 335 -7.62 12.59 -8.67
C LEU A 335 -7.05 11.55 -7.69
N ASP A 336 -6.05 10.80 -8.15
CA ASP A 336 -5.26 9.89 -7.32
C ASP A 336 -3.85 9.68 -7.92
N ASN A 337 -3.11 8.69 -7.42
CA ASN A 337 -1.76 8.37 -7.90
C ASN A 337 -1.68 8.10 -9.41
N LEU A 338 -2.79 7.71 -10.02
CA LEU A 338 -2.91 7.23 -11.38
C LEU A 338 -3.71 8.22 -12.26
N HIS A 339 -4.65 8.97 -11.70
CA HIS A 339 -5.64 9.76 -12.43
C HIS A 339 -5.38 11.27 -12.32
N SER A 340 -5.56 11.98 -13.44
CA SER A 340 -5.30 13.40 -13.58
C SER A 340 -6.33 14.03 -14.50
N ILE A 341 -6.66 15.30 -14.24
CA ILE A 341 -7.49 16.09 -15.17
C ILE A 341 -6.82 16.30 -16.53
N TYR A 342 -5.49 16.23 -16.59
CA TYR A 342 -4.73 16.24 -17.84
C TYR A 342 -4.47 14.82 -18.29
N VAL A 343 -4.88 14.51 -19.53
CA VAL A 343 -4.73 13.18 -20.13
C VAL A 343 -4.00 13.31 -21.46
N ASP A 344 -2.90 12.60 -21.60
CA ASP A 344 -2.15 12.48 -22.86
C ASP A 344 -2.11 11.04 -23.37
N GLN A 345 -2.29 10.85 -24.68
CA GLN A 345 -2.30 9.52 -25.29
C GLN A 345 -1.62 9.50 -26.65
N TRP A 346 -0.98 8.37 -26.98
CA TRP A 346 -0.82 7.96 -28.37
C TRP A 346 -2.12 7.35 -28.83
N ASP A 347 -2.88 8.15 -29.55
CA ASP A 347 -4.21 7.78 -30.01
C ASP A 347 -4.08 7.27 -31.45
N TRP A 348 -4.26 5.96 -31.65
CA TRP A 348 -3.96 5.30 -32.93
C TRP A 348 -5.15 4.55 -33.52
N GLU A 349 -5.14 4.35 -34.84
CA GLU A 349 -6.20 3.68 -35.59
C GLU A 349 -5.65 3.12 -36.91
N CYS A 350 -6.01 1.89 -37.28
CA CYS A 350 -5.55 1.21 -38.49
C CYS A 350 -6.72 0.59 -39.26
N VAL A 351 -6.67 0.67 -40.60
CA VAL A 351 -7.69 0.07 -41.49
C VAL A 351 -7.51 -1.45 -41.56
N ILE A 352 -8.58 -2.19 -41.33
CA ILE A 352 -8.61 -3.66 -41.36
C ILE A 352 -9.61 -4.17 -42.40
N ARG A 353 -9.56 -5.47 -42.70
CA ARG A 353 -10.56 -6.15 -43.52
C ARG A 353 -11.68 -6.72 -42.66
N ARG A 354 -12.77 -7.13 -43.30
CA ARG A 354 -13.88 -7.79 -42.60
C ARG A 354 -13.43 -9.12 -41.99
N GLU A 355 -12.62 -9.90 -42.72
CA GLU A 355 -12.10 -11.18 -42.22
C GLU A 355 -11.16 -11.03 -41.00
N ASP A 356 -10.64 -9.83 -40.74
CA ASP A 356 -9.78 -9.56 -39.59
C ASP A 356 -10.55 -9.35 -38.29
N ARG A 357 -11.88 -9.30 -38.33
CA ARG A 357 -12.73 -9.12 -37.13
C ARG A 357 -12.81 -10.41 -36.31
N THR A 358 -11.68 -10.82 -35.76
CA THR A 358 -11.53 -12.05 -34.99
C THR A 358 -10.75 -11.79 -33.72
N ILE A 359 -10.95 -12.64 -32.71
CA ILE A 359 -10.18 -12.60 -31.46
C ILE A 359 -8.70 -12.81 -31.74
N GLU A 360 -8.32 -13.68 -32.69
CA GLU A 360 -6.89 -13.92 -32.95
C GLU A 360 -6.19 -12.69 -33.54
N PHE A 361 -6.84 -11.99 -34.48
CA PHE A 361 -6.28 -10.76 -35.03
C PHE A 361 -6.09 -9.67 -33.96
N LEU A 362 -7.05 -9.54 -33.04
CA LEU A 362 -6.94 -8.67 -31.86
C LEU A 362 -5.73 -9.05 -31.00
N LYS A 363 -5.60 -10.34 -30.65
CA LYS A 363 -4.49 -10.85 -29.83
C LYS A 363 -3.13 -10.65 -30.51
N GLU A 364 -3.02 -10.92 -31.80
CA GLU A 364 -1.79 -10.68 -32.56
C GLU A 364 -1.39 -9.20 -32.56
N THR A 365 -2.35 -8.30 -32.73
CA THR A 365 -2.09 -6.85 -32.69
C THR A 365 -1.68 -6.39 -31.30
N VAL A 366 -2.30 -6.93 -30.24
CA VAL A 366 -1.88 -6.67 -28.86
C VAL A 366 -0.46 -7.15 -28.60
N ARG A 367 -0.08 -8.37 -29.04
CA ARG A 367 1.30 -8.88 -28.90
C ARG A 367 2.31 -7.98 -29.58
N LYS A 368 1.96 -7.43 -30.75
CA LYS A 368 2.79 -6.47 -31.48
C LYS A 368 3.02 -5.19 -30.67
N ILE A 369 1.96 -4.59 -30.13
CA ILE A 369 2.07 -3.40 -29.27
C ILE A 369 2.87 -3.72 -28.01
N TYR A 370 2.66 -4.89 -27.41
CA TYR A 370 3.41 -5.33 -26.24
C TYR A 370 4.91 -5.45 -26.49
N ARG A 371 5.33 -5.95 -27.66
CA ARG A 371 6.75 -5.96 -28.05
C ARG A 371 7.34 -4.55 -28.19
N ALA A 372 6.56 -3.57 -28.67
CA ALA A 372 7.00 -2.17 -28.71
C ALA A 372 7.21 -1.61 -27.28
N LEU A 373 6.35 -1.98 -26.32
CA LEU A 373 6.52 -1.64 -24.91
C LEU A 373 7.79 -2.27 -24.33
N GLN A 374 8.02 -3.58 -24.57
CA GLN A 374 9.22 -4.29 -24.11
C GLN A 374 10.50 -3.65 -24.66
N THR A 375 10.54 -3.38 -25.95
CA THR A 375 11.69 -2.72 -26.61
C THR A 375 11.98 -1.36 -25.97
N THR A 376 10.93 -0.60 -25.65
CA THR A 376 11.06 0.69 -24.97
C THR A 376 11.60 0.51 -23.56
N ALA A 377 11.03 -0.39 -22.77
CA ALA A 377 11.45 -0.67 -21.40
C ALA A 377 12.92 -1.11 -21.32
N GLU A 378 13.33 -2.04 -22.18
CA GLU A 378 14.71 -2.53 -22.26
C GLU A 378 15.71 -1.43 -22.62
N THR A 379 15.32 -0.53 -23.52
CA THR A 379 16.18 0.59 -23.93
C THR A 379 16.33 1.59 -22.79
N ILE A 380 15.23 1.91 -22.11
CA ILE A 380 15.23 2.86 -20.99
C ILE A 380 15.97 2.31 -19.77
N CYS A 381 15.81 1.03 -19.43
CA CYS A 381 16.57 0.43 -18.33
C CYS A 381 18.08 0.34 -18.64
N ARG A 382 18.46 0.27 -19.91
CA ARG A 382 19.86 0.31 -20.33
C ARG A 382 20.47 1.71 -20.16
N GLU A 383 19.69 2.75 -20.45
CA GLU A 383 20.10 4.15 -20.30
C GLU A 383 20.08 4.60 -18.83
N PHE A 384 19.11 4.10 -18.04
CA PHE A 384 18.93 4.40 -16.62
C PHE A 384 18.94 3.11 -15.79
N PRO A 385 20.13 2.53 -15.48
CA PRO A 385 20.27 1.21 -14.85
C PRO A 385 19.68 1.06 -13.45
N GLN A 386 19.32 2.16 -12.80
CA GLN A 386 18.62 2.16 -11.51
C GLN A 386 17.13 1.81 -11.61
N LEU A 387 16.54 1.86 -12.81
CA LEU A 387 15.15 1.50 -13.06
C LEU A 387 14.99 -0.01 -13.16
N ASP A 388 13.87 -0.51 -12.65
CA ASP A 388 13.49 -1.92 -12.77
C ASP A 388 12.52 -2.08 -13.94
N ASN A 389 12.71 -3.15 -14.72
CA ASN A 389 11.77 -3.55 -15.75
C ASN A 389 10.75 -4.53 -15.16
N TYR A 390 9.49 -4.10 -15.05
CA TYR A 390 8.40 -4.91 -14.51
C TYR A 390 7.58 -5.65 -15.57
N LEU A 391 7.90 -5.51 -16.86
CA LEU A 391 7.21 -6.22 -17.93
C LEU A 391 7.57 -7.72 -17.91
N SER A 392 6.56 -8.58 -17.98
CA SER A 392 6.76 -10.03 -18.21
C SER A 392 7.26 -10.32 -19.62
N GLU A 393 7.82 -11.51 -19.82
CA GLU A 393 8.29 -11.98 -21.14
C GLU A 393 7.15 -12.05 -22.17
N ASP A 394 5.98 -12.53 -21.74
CA ASP A 394 4.78 -12.64 -22.56
C ASP A 394 3.60 -11.88 -21.94
N ILE A 395 2.64 -11.51 -22.78
CA ILE A 395 1.33 -10.98 -22.37
C ILE A 395 0.29 -12.10 -22.36
N SER A 396 -0.38 -12.29 -21.23
CA SER A 396 -1.48 -13.25 -21.09
C SER A 396 -2.81 -12.68 -21.57
N PHE A 397 -3.81 -13.53 -21.79
CA PHE A 397 -5.13 -13.11 -22.29
C PHE A 397 -6.23 -13.75 -21.44
N VAL A 398 -7.18 -12.94 -21.00
CA VAL A 398 -8.32 -13.38 -20.20
C VAL A 398 -9.54 -12.53 -20.54
N THR A 399 -10.73 -13.10 -20.53
CA THR A 399 -11.98 -12.33 -20.67
C THR A 399 -12.47 -11.82 -19.32
N THR A 400 -13.23 -10.74 -19.33
CA THR A 400 -13.93 -10.23 -18.14
C THR A 400 -14.84 -11.27 -17.48
N GLN A 401 -15.46 -12.17 -18.27
CA GLN A 401 -16.26 -13.27 -17.74
C GLN A 401 -15.41 -14.34 -17.07
N GLU A 402 -14.27 -14.72 -17.65
CA GLU A 402 -13.34 -15.66 -17.00
C GLU A 402 -12.82 -15.09 -15.67
N LEU A 403 -12.54 -13.78 -15.60
CA LEU A 403 -12.18 -13.12 -14.34
C LEU A 403 -13.29 -13.20 -13.29
N GLU A 404 -14.54 -12.99 -13.69
CA GLU A 404 -15.69 -13.17 -12.79
C GLU A 404 -15.84 -14.62 -12.31
N ASP A 405 -15.67 -15.58 -13.21
CA ASP A 405 -15.79 -17.01 -12.92
C ASP A 405 -14.65 -17.49 -11.99
N MET A 406 -13.43 -16.98 -12.13
CA MET A 406 -12.28 -17.31 -11.28
C MET A 406 -12.33 -16.64 -9.89
N TYR A 407 -12.90 -15.44 -9.80
CA TYR A 407 -12.87 -14.60 -8.60
C TYR A 407 -14.26 -14.02 -8.27
N PRO A 408 -15.28 -14.87 -8.03
CA PRO A 408 -16.67 -14.44 -7.94
C PRO A 408 -16.98 -13.54 -6.74
N GLY A 409 -16.13 -13.57 -5.70
CA GLY A 409 -16.28 -12.74 -4.49
C GLY A 409 -15.61 -11.37 -4.57
N LEU A 410 -14.88 -11.06 -5.66
CA LEU A 410 -14.07 -9.85 -5.78
C LEU A 410 -14.72 -8.79 -6.70
N THR A 411 -14.48 -7.52 -6.38
CA THR A 411 -14.84 -6.40 -7.26
C THR A 411 -14.03 -6.45 -8.57
N PRO A 412 -14.49 -5.84 -9.69
CA PRO A 412 -13.75 -5.84 -10.95
C PRO A 412 -12.26 -5.45 -10.81
N LYS A 413 -11.94 -4.33 -10.13
CA LYS A 413 -10.56 -3.89 -9.92
C LYS A 413 -9.72 -4.85 -9.06
N GLN A 414 -10.33 -5.51 -8.08
CA GLN A 414 -9.67 -6.58 -7.32
C GLN A 414 -9.39 -7.80 -8.19
N ARG A 415 -10.32 -8.20 -9.08
CA ARG A 415 -10.12 -9.30 -10.02
C ARG A 415 -8.97 -9.02 -10.98
N GLU A 416 -8.93 -7.80 -11.53
CA GLU A 416 -7.82 -7.32 -12.37
C GLU A 416 -6.50 -7.45 -11.61
N THR A 417 -6.43 -6.90 -10.39
CA THR A 417 -5.21 -6.90 -9.59
C THR A 417 -4.73 -8.32 -9.23
N GLU A 418 -5.62 -9.20 -8.76
CA GLU A 418 -5.25 -10.57 -8.41
C GLU A 418 -4.73 -11.36 -9.62
N TYR A 419 -5.40 -11.24 -10.77
CA TYR A 419 -4.97 -11.93 -11.97
C TYR A 419 -3.64 -11.39 -12.48
N VAL A 420 -3.55 -10.06 -12.61
CA VAL A 420 -2.36 -9.40 -13.16
C VAL A 420 -1.14 -9.60 -12.24
N ARG A 421 -1.31 -9.60 -10.91
CA ARG A 421 -0.23 -9.94 -9.95
C ARG A 421 0.37 -11.33 -10.21
N LYS A 422 -0.45 -12.30 -10.59
CA LYS A 422 0.00 -13.67 -10.90
C LYS A 422 0.64 -13.79 -12.29
N HIS A 423 0.16 -13.00 -13.26
CA HIS A 423 0.51 -13.15 -14.67
C HIS A 423 1.50 -12.09 -15.21
N GLY A 424 1.79 -11.05 -14.44
CA GLY A 424 2.68 -9.95 -14.82
C GLY A 424 2.00 -8.97 -15.78
N SER A 425 1.84 -9.35 -17.05
CA SER A 425 1.18 -8.54 -18.07
C SER A 425 -0.01 -9.30 -18.67
N THR A 426 -1.14 -8.62 -18.81
CA THR A 426 -2.39 -9.22 -19.26
C THR A 426 -3.14 -8.29 -20.20
N PHE A 427 -3.75 -8.85 -21.23
CA PHE A 427 -4.80 -8.21 -22.00
C PHE A 427 -6.16 -8.74 -21.54
N ILE A 428 -6.93 -7.88 -20.87
CA ILE A 428 -8.28 -8.22 -20.38
C ILE A 428 -9.29 -7.89 -21.48
N MET A 429 -9.89 -8.93 -22.06
CA MET A 429 -10.76 -8.84 -23.22
C MET A 429 -12.24 -8.71 -22.83
N GLN A 430 -13.02 -8.16 -23.76
CA GLN A 430 -14.48 -8.08 -23.73
C GLN A 430 -15.01 -7.17 -22.62
N ILE A 431 -14.66 -5.88 -22.68
CA ILE A 431 -15.04 -4.87 -21.70
C ILE A 431 -16.20 -4.02 -22.24
N GLY A 432 -17.24 -3.86 -21.43
CA GLY A 432 -18.43 -3.04 -21.72
C GLY A 432 -19.74 -3.80 -21.63
N GLY A 433 -19.75 -5.06 -22.08
CA GLY A 433 -20.92 -5.94 -22.00
C GLY A 433 -21.30 -6.33 -20.57
N ARG A 434 -22.57 -6.72 -20.35
CA ARG A 434 -23.03 -7.31 -19.09
C ARG A 434 -22.53 -8.75 -18.97
N LEU A 435 -21.97 -9.08 -17.82
CA LEU A 435 -21.53 -10.43 -17.45
C LEU A 435 -22.72 -11.30 -17.00
N LYS A 436 -22.48 -12.59 -16.73
CA LYS A 436 -23.49 -13.53 -16.18
C LYS A 436 -24.15 -13.01 -14.90
N SER A 437 -23.43 -12.22 -14.09
CA SER A 437 -23.97 -11.55 -12.91
C SER A 437 -24.98 -10.43 -13.19
N GLY A 438 -25.15 -10.03 -14.46
CA GLY A 438 -25.95 -8.89 -14.90
C GLY A 438 -25.24 -7.53 -14.74
N LYS A 439 -24.05 -7.51 -14.13
CA LYS A 439 -23.20 -6.33 -13.95
C LYS A 439 -22.19 -6.22 -15.08
N LYS A 440 -21.71 -5.00 -15.35
CA LYS A 440 -20.55 -4.79 -16.24
C LYS A 440 -19.27 -4.99 -15.45
N HIS A 441 -18.20 -5.40 -16.14
CA HIS A 441 -16.85 -5.37 -15.58
C HIS A 441 -16.37 -3.92 -15.41
N ASP A 442 -16.46 -3.13 -16.48
CA ASP A 442 -16.19 -1.70 -16.50
C ASP A 442 -17.08 -1.02 -17.58
N GLY A 443 -17.17 0.30 -17.52
CA GLY A 443 -17.86 1.13 -18.52
C GLY A 443 -17.13 1.15 -19.87
N ARG A 444 -17.89 1.15 -20.96
CA ARG A 444 -17.34 1.37 -22.31
C ARG A 444 -18.40 1.98 -23.21
N ALA A 445 -18.02 2.96 -24.02
CA ALA A 445 -18.97 3.59 -24.92
C ALA A 445 -19.46 2.60 -25.99
N PRO A 446 -20.74 2.69 -26.40
CA PRO A 446 -21.34 1.77 -27.37
C PRO A 446 -20.99 2.06 -28.82
N ASP A 447 -20.33 3.18 -29.12
CA ASP A 447 -20.27 3.78 -30.46
C ASP A 447 -18.89 3.73 -31.14
N TYR A 448 -17.87 3.17 -30.49
CA TYR A 448 -16.56 2.99 -31.11
C TYR A 448 -15.98 1.58 -30.97
N ASP A 449 -16.00 0.94 -29.80
CA ASP A 449 -15.45 -0.42 -29.62
C ASP A 449 -16.52 -1.50 -29.72
N ASP A 450 -16.22 -2.59 -30.42
CA ASP A 450 -17.02 -3.81 -30.36
C ASP A 450 -16.65 -4.54 -29.05
N TRP A 451 -17.59 -4.64 -28.11
CA TRP A 451 -17.33 -5.21 -26.78
C TRP A 451 -17.02 -6.71 -26.80
N ASN A 452 -17.15 -7.39 -27.94
CA ASN A 452 -16.69 -8.77 -28.10
C ASN A 452 -15.23 -8.84 -28.60
N LEU A 453 -14.69 -7.73 -29.09
CA LEU A 453 -13.40 -7.64 -29.77
C LEU A 453 -12.56 -6.44 -29.28
N ASN A 454 -12.68 -6.10 -28.00
CA ASN A 454 -11.88 -5.07 -27.34
C ASN A 454 -11.21 -5.61 -26.07
N GLY A 455 -10.43 -4.75 -25.42
CA GLY A 455 -9.84 -5.01 -24.13
C GLY A 455 -8.81 -3.97 -23.71
N ASP A 456 -8.27 -4.19 -22.52
CA ASP A 456 -7.29 -3.29 -21.91
C ASP A 456 -5.97 -4.01 -21.65
N ILE A 457 -4.85 -3.33 -21.90
CA ILE A 457 -3.53 -3.82 -21.48
C ILE A 457 -3.30 -3.40 -20.03
N MET A 458 -3.22 -4.40 -19.16
CA MET A 458 -3.00 -4.28 -17.73
C MET A 458 -1.63 -4.85 -17.36
N LEU A 459 -0.85 -4.08 -16.60
CA LEU A 459 0.48 -4.46 -16.11
C LEU A 459 0.46 -4.54 -14.58
N TYR A 460 1.17 -5.50 -14.00
CA TYR A 460 1.35 -5.51 -12.55
C TYR A 460 2.33 -4.41 -12.18
N TYR A 461 1.94 -3.55 -11.24
CA TYR A 461 2.78 -2.44 -10.84
C TYR A 461 3.22 -2.56 -9.38
N PRO A 462 4.45 -3.06 -9.12
CA PRO A 462 4.93 -3.33 -7.76
C PRO A 462 5.01 -2.10 -6.86
N VAL A 463 5.16 -0.90 -7.45
CA VAL A 463 5.27 0.35 -6.68
C VAL A 463 3.96 0.70 -5.96
N LEU A 464 2.81 0.36 -6.57
CA LEU A 464 1.48 0.57 -5.99
C LEU A 464 0.77 -0.74 -5.59
N ASP A 465 1.38 -1.90 -5.85
CA ASP A 465 0.79 -3.24 -5.70
C ASP A 465 -0.62 -3.34 -6.32
N CYS A 466 -0.74 -2.93 -7.58
CA CYS A 466 -2.03 -2.89 -8.28
C CYS A 466 -1.94 -3.36 -9.74
N ALA A 467 -3.10 -3.66 -10.34
CA ALA A 467 -3.22 -3.65 -11.80
C ALA A 467 -3.13 -2.22 -12.33
N PHE A 468 -2.28 -2.01 -13.33
CA PHE A 468 -1.99 -0.72 -13.92
C PHE A 468 -2.39 -0.73 -15.39
N GLU A 469 -3.49 -0.03 -15.71
CA GLU A 469 -3.95 0.14 -17.08
C GLU A 469 -3.03 1.11 -17.84
N ILE A 470 -2.49 0.67 -18.97
CA ILE A 470 -1.73 1.53 -19.89
C ILE A 470 -2.47 1.82 -21.19
N SER A 471 -3.45 0.99 -21.56
CA SER A 471 -4.15 1.14 -22.84
C SER A 471 -5.52 0.51 -22.82
N SER A 472 -6.45 1.20 -23.48
CA SER A 472 -7.77 0.69 -23.89
C SER A 472 -7.80 0.61 -25.43
N MET A 473 -8.12 -0.55 -26.00
CA MET A 473 -8.12 -0.76 -27.46
C MET A 473 -9.09 -1.83 -27.94
N GLY A 474 -9.42 -1.81 -29.23
CA GLY A 474 -10.30 -2.81 -29.79
C GLY A 474 -10.50 -2.70 -31.29
N ILE A 475 -11.04 -3.77 -31.85
CA ILE A 475 -11.65 -3.75 -33.17
C ILE A 475 -12.94 -2.94 -33.05
N ARG A 476 -13.09 -1.93 -33.91
CA ARG A 476 -14.20 -0.99 -33.79
C ARG A 476 -15.54 -1.64 -34.11
N VAL A 477 -16.62 -1.04 -33.64
CA VAL A 477 -17.98 -1.45 -34.04
C VAL A 477 -18.14 -1.45 -35.55
N ASP A 478 -18.93 -2.36 -36.06
CA ASP A 478 -19.41 -2.32 -37.43
C ASP A 478 -20.87 -1.89 -37.52
N GLU A 479 -21.45 -1.98 -38.71
CA GLU A 479 -22.82 -1.54 -38.96
C GLU A 479 -23.82 -2.28 -38.06
N GLN A 480 -23.56 -3.56 -37.78
CA GLN A 480 -24.44 -4.40 -36.97
C GLN A 480 -24.17 -4.23 -35.48
N SER A 481 -22.89 -4.30 -35.05
CA SER A 481 -22.55 -4.19 -33.64
C SER A 481 -22.79 -2.78 -33.10
N LEU A 482 -22.66 -1.72 -33.90
CA LEU A 482 -23.05 -0.37 -33.50
C LEU A 482 -24.52 -0.32 -33.09
N VAL A 483 -25.43 -0.76 -33.96
CA VAL A 483 -26.88 -0.70 -33.71
C VAL A 483 -27.26 -1.56 -32.51
N MET A 484 -26.66 -2.76 -32.40
CA MET A 484 -26.89 -3.64 -31.25
C MET A 484 -26.48 -2.98 -29.93
N GLN A 485 -25.26 -2.43 -29.85
CA GLN A 485 -24.73 -1.82 -28.63
C GLN A 485 -25.45 -0.54 -28.24
N LEU A 486 -25.80 0.32 -29.22
CA LEU A 486 -26.58 1.53 -28.94
C LEU A 486 -27.95 1.20 -28.34
N ASN A 487 -28.62 0.16 -28.85
CA ASN A 487 -29.90 -0.29 -28.28
C ASN A 487 -29.71 -0.86 -26.87
N ALA A 488 -28.64 -1.63 -26.64
CA ALA A 488 -28.34 -2.20 -25.32
C ALA A 488 -28.13 -1.13 -24.23
N GLU A 489 -27.65 0.06 -24.61
CA GLU A 489 -27.39 1.19 -23.71
C GLU A 489 -28.43 2.31 -23.81
N ASN A 490 -29.56 2.07 -24.50
CA ASN A 490 -30.61 3.06 -24.71
C ASN A 490 -30.09 4.39 -25.32
N CYS A 491 -29.13 4.31 -26.23
CA CYS A 491 -28.45 5.43 -26.89
C CYS A 491 -28.76 5.48 -28.40
N ALA A 492 -29.88 4.91 -28.84
CA ALA A 492 -30.25 4.82 -30.26
C ALA A 492 -30.43 6.20 -30.93
N ASP A 493 -30.67 7.25 -30.15
CA ASP A 493 -30.73 8.64 -30.62
C ASP A 493 -29.42 9.08 -31.30
N ARG A 494 -28.27 8.50 -30.93
CA ARG A 494 -26.97 8.82 -31.54
C ARG A 494 -26.90 8.51 -33.03
N LEU A 495 -27.77 7.63 -33.54
CA LEU A 495 -27.88 7.33 -34.98
C LEU A 495 -28.26 8.55 -35.82
N GLN A 496 -28.73 9.64 -35.21
CA GLN A 496 -28.98 10.89 -35.92
C GLN A 496 -27.71 11.65 -36.33
N TYR A 497 -26.59 11.43 -35.63
CA TYR A 497 -25.36 12.18 -35.84
C TYR A 497 -24.63 11.75 -37.14
N PRO A 498 -23.91 12.67 -37.80
CA PRO A 498 -23.24 12.39 -39.07
C PRO A 498 -22.31 11.17 -39.05
N PHE A 499 -21.50 11.03 -37.99
CA PHE A 499 -20.59 9.90 -37.82
C PHE A 499 -21.30 8.54 -37.86
N HIS A 500 -22.40 8.42 -37.12
CA HIS A 500 -23.14 7.17 -36.99
C HIS A 500 -23.86 6.81 -38.29
N LYS A 501 -24.42 7.80 -38.99
CA LYS A 501 -25.03 7.62 -40.31
C LYS A 501 -24.01 7.10 -41.33
N ALA A 502 -22.84 7.72 -41.39
CA ALA A 502 -21.76 7.30 -42.29
C ALA A 502 -21.28 5.87 -41.98
N LEU A 503 -21.20 5.49 -40.69
CA LEU A 503 -20.82 4.14 -40.28
C LEU A 503 -21.85 3.12 -40.76
N VAL A 504 -23.14 3.31 -40.43
CA VAL A 504 -24.21 2.37 -40.83
C VAL A 504 -24.38 2.28 -42.35
N ALA A 505 -24.10 3.35 -43.09
CA ALA A 505 -24.10 3.37 -44.54
C ALA A 505 -22.90 2.66 -45.19
N GLY A 506 -21.91 2.21 -44.39
CA GLY A 506 -20.69 1.57 -44.89
C GLY A 506 -19.71 2.54 -45.56
N GLU A 507 -19.83 3.84 -45.29
CA GLU A 507 -18.95 4.88 -45.84
C GLU A 507 -17.61 4.98 -45.09
N LEU A 508 -17.57 4.49 -43.84
CA LEU A 508 -16.36 4.47 -43.02
C LEU A 508 -15.68 3.10 -43.12
N PRO A 509 -14.33 3.04 -43.21
CA PRO A 509 -13.60 1.79 -43.25
C PRO A 509 -13.78 1.02 -41.94
N LEU A 510 -13.57 -0.29 -41.99
CA LEU A 510 -13.40 -1.09 -40.77
C LEU A 510 -12.04 -0.83 -40.18
N THR A 511 -11.99 -0.66 -38.86
CA THR A 511 -10.75 -0.29 -38.19
C THR A 511 -10.55 -1.04 -36.89
N MET A 512 -9.30 -1.07 -36.44
CA MET A 512 -8.90 -1.37 -35.08
C MET A 512 -8.10 -0.18 -34.56
N GLY A 513 -8.26 0.17 -33.29
CA GLY A 513 -7.49 1.25 -32.71
C GLY A 513 -7.51 1.23 -31.20
N GLY A 514 -6.86 2.22 -30.60
CA GLY A 514 -6.81 2.37 -29.16
C GLY A 514 -6.12 3.66 -28.74
N GLY A 515 -6.11 3.90 -27.44
CA GLY A 515 -5.32 4.94 -26.81
C GLY A 515 -4.32 4.30 -25.86
N ILE A 516 -3.07 4.76 -25.87
CA ILE A 516 -2.03 4.35 -24.93
C ILE A 516 -1.62 5.60 -24.14
N GLY A 517 -1.79 5.59 -22.83
CA GLY A 517 -1.51 6.77 -21.99
C GLY A 517 -0.01 7.09 -21.96
N GLN A 518 0.39 8.30 -22.37
CA GLN A 518 1.81 8.64 -22.43
C GLN A 518 2.39 8.79 -21.03
N SER A 519 1.74 9.60 -20.19
CA SER A 519 2.15 9.80 -18.80
C SER A 519 2.01 8.52 -17.97
N ARG A 520 1.00 7.68 -18.25
CA ARG A 520 0.87 6.35 -17.63
C ARG A 520 2.04 5.44 -17.97
N LEU A 521 2.45 5.38 -19.25
CA LEU A 521 3.62 4.61 -19.65
C LEU A 521 4.91 5.15 -19.02
N CYS A 522 5.09 6.47 -19.01
CA CYS A 522 6.24 7.12 -18.35
C CYS A 522 6.28 6.79 -16.86
N MET A 523 5.17 6.92 -16.14
CA MET A 523 5.06 6.60 -14.72
C MET A 523 5.46 5.14 -14.45
N PHE A 524 4.95 4.20 -15.25
CA PHE A 524 5.26 2.78 -15.11
C PHE A 524 6.76 2.50 -15.32
N LEU A 525 7.32 2.92 -16.47
CA LEU A 525 8.71 2.63 -16.83
C LEU A 525 9.74 3.36 -15.96
N LEU A 526 9.39 4.52 -15.41
CA LEU A 526 10.25 5.28 -14.52
C LEU A 526 10.06 4.93 -13.03
N ASN A 527 9.25 3.90 -12.75
CA ASN A 527 8.93 3.39 -11.42
C ASN A 527 8.45 4.49 -10.44
N LYS A 528 7.60 5.40 -10.92
CA LYS A 528 7.08 6.56 -10.18
C LYS A 528 5.83 6.23 -9.37
N LEU A 529 5.77 6.71 -8.13
CA LEU A 529 4.63 6.45 -7.26
C LEU A 529 3.37 7.22 -7.70
N HIS A 530 3.56 8.40 -8.29
CA HIS A 530 2.46 9.28 -8.69
C HIS A 530 2.62 9.78 -10.12
N ILE A 531 1.54 9.84 -10.89
CA ILE A 531 1.54 10.29 -12.29
C ILE A 531 2.01 11.74 -12.43
N GLY A 532 1.76 12.58 -11.43
CA GLY A 532 2.27 13.95 -11.35
C GLY A 532 3.79 14.09 -11.23
N GLU A 533 4.54 12.99 -11.08
CA GLU A 533 6.01 13.01 -11.20
C GLU A 533 6.48 12.97 -12.66
N VAL A 534 5.57 12.76 -13.62
CA VAL A 534 5.89 12.69 -15.05
C VAL A 534 5.02 13.60 -15.92
N GLN A 535 4.13 14.38 -15.30
CA GLN A 535 3.32 15.37 -15.98
C GLN A 535 3.00 16.55 -15.05
N VAL A 536 2.84 17.73 -15.63
CA VAL A 536 2.40 18.94 -14.94
C VAL A 536 0.88 19.03 -15.01
N SER A 537 0.22 19.06 -13.85
CA SER A 537 -1.24 19.13 -13.71
C SER A 537 -1.64 19.94 -12.48
N LEU A 538 -2.94 20.03 -12.20
CA LEU A 538 -3.47 20.60 -10.96
C LEU A 538 -3.92 19.46 -10.03
N TRP A 539 -3.61 19.62 -8.75
CA TRP A 539 -3.88 18.63 -7.71
C TRP A 539 -4.75 19.24 -6.61
N ASP A 540 -5.62 18.45 -6.02
CA ASP A 540 -6.37 18.89 -4.83
C ASP A 540 -5.45 18.89 -3.59
N LYS A 541 -5.88 19.60 -2.53
CA LYS A 541 -5.10 19.75 -1.30
C LYS A 541 -4.77 18.41 -0.65
N LYS A 542 -5.69 17.43 -0.73
CA LYS A 542 -5.51 16.09 -0.15
C LYS A 542 -4.37 15.36 -0.87
N THR A 543 -4.31 15.48 -2.19
CA THR A 543 -3.27 14.90 -3.05
C THR A 543 -1.93 15.58 -2.82
N GLU A 544 -1.91 16.92 -2.72
CA GLU A 544 -0.68 17.68 -2.40
C GLU A 544 -0.11 17.30 -1.02
N GLU A 545 -0.97 17.17 0.00
CA GLU A 545 -0.58 16.75 1.34
C GLU A 545 -0.03 15.31 1.34
N TYR A 546 -0.74 14.38 0.70
CA TYR A 546 -0.27 12.99 0.53
C TYR A 546 1.11 12.93 -0.14
N CYS A 547 1.30 13.67 -1.25
CA CYS A 547 2.58 13.69 -1.96
C CYS A 547 3.70 14.28 -1.09
N LYS A 548 3.42 15.34 -0.33
CA LYS A 548 4.38 15.95 0.58
C LYS A 548 4.79 15.01 1.72
N GLU A 549 3.83 14.32 2.34
CA GLU A 549 4.07 13.36 3.43
C GLU A 549 4.89 12.15 2.95
N ASN A 550 4.67 11.72 1.71
CA ASN A 550 5.36 10.58 1.10
C ASN A 550 6.59 10.98 0.26
N HIS A 551 7.05 12.24 0.37
CA HIS A 551 8.23 12.76 -0.34
C HIS A 551 8.19 12.53 -1.87
N ILE A 552 7.00 12.64 -2.45
CA ILE A 552 6.74 12.47 -3.88
C ILE A 552 7.00 13.80 -4.60
N PRO A 553 8.00 13.88 -5.51
CA PRO A 553 8.33 15.12 -6.22
C PRO A 553 7.39 15.35 -7.41
N LEU A 554 6.28 16.04 -7.17
CA LEU A 554 5.40 16.54 -8.24
C LEU A 554 6.14 17.56 -9.13
N MET A 555 5.85 17.53 -10.44
CA MET A 555 6.43 18.43 -11.46
C MET A 555 5.78 19.82 -11.49
#